data_AF-A0A7C4X4Z3-F1
#
_entry.id   AF-A0A7C4X4Z3-F1
#
_cell.length_a   1.000
_cell.length_b   1.000
_cell.length_c   1.000
_cell.angle_alpha   90.00
_cell.angle_beta   90.00
_cell.angle_gamma   90.00
#
_symmetry.space_group_name_H-M   'P 1'
#
loop_
_entity.id
_entity.type
_entity.pdbx_description
1 polymer ?
#
loop_
_entity_poly.entity_id
_entity_poly.type
_entity_poly.pdbx_seq_one_letter_code
_entity_poly.pdbx_strand_id
1 'polypeptide(L)'
;MERETWIRAGMVLTVLVLLGLVLITPGLLGRSPELIAYPILIVGLTRDNSTLVVDVGGGVGAYMYENATLEVLRLDANGTFNETIMENDTYGMHMRVPVNPEPSTFSLHTLFVDRQSNYFETNVTVRVFRDDDERMVLAFAFPDPQDQTPGETRKYPPAEDFRWVLPLRGRLA
;
A
#
# COMPACT_ATOMS: atom_id res chain seq x y z
N MET A 1 3.74 48.02 37.98
CA MET A 1 3.07 47.88 36.67
C MET A 1 3.94 47.14 35.66
N GLU A 2 5.20 47.55 35.42
CA GLU A 2 6.07 46.94 34.39
C GLU A 2 6.31 45.42 34.54
N ARG A 3 6.59 44.92 35.75
CA ARG A 3 6.84 43.49 36.00
C ARG A 3 5.65 42.60 35.60
N GLU A 4 4.44 43.08 35.80
CA GLU A 4 3.21 42.35 35.47
C GLU A 4 2.98 42.31 33.96
N THR A 5 3.31 43.41 33.25
CA THR A 5 3.32 43.48 31.79
C THR A 5 4.34 42.51 31.19
N TRP A 6 5.54 42.41 31.77
CA TRP A 6 6.57 41.45 31.34
C TRP A 6 6.15 39.99 31.54
N ILE A 7 5.49 39.69 32.65
CA ILE A 7 4.96 38.35 32.92
C ILE A 7 3.84 37.99 31.92
N ARG A 8 2.93 38.91 31.62
CA ARG A 8 1.87 38.70 30.61
C ARG A 8 2.45 38.56 29.21
N ALA A 9 3.43 39.37 28.84
CA ALA A 9 4.14 39.26 27.55
C ALA A 9 4.86 37.91 27.43
N GLY A 10 5.50 37.44 28.50
CA GLY A 10 6.13 36.12 28.56
C GLY A 10 5.13 34.97 28.39
N MET A 11 3.94 35.08 29.01
CA MET A 11 2.86 34.09 28.83
C MET A 11 2.34 34.05 27.39
N VAL A 12 2.13 35.20 26.75
CA VAL A 12 1.68 35.25 25.34
C VAL A 12 2.74 34.67 24.40
N LEU A 13 4.01 35.00 24.63
CA LEU A 13 5.12 34.46 23.85
C LEU A 13 5.21 32.93 23.98
N THR A 14 5.04 32.39 25.19
CA THR A 14 5.06 30.93 25.40
C THR A 14 3.90 30.22 24.71
N VAL A 15 2.71 30.81 24.70
CA VAL A 15 1.56 30.28 23.95
C VAL A 15 1.85 30.28 22.44
N LEU A 16 2.41 31.35 21.89
CA LEU A 16 2.78 31.42 20.47
C LEU A 16 3.87 30.40 20.09
N VAL A 17 4.86 30.21 20.96
CA VAL A 17 5.91 29.21 20.78
C VAL A 17 5.32 27.79 20.84
N LEU A 18 4.42 27.51 21.77
CA LEU A 18 3.73 26.22 21.86
C LEU A 18 2.87 25.95 20.61
N LEU A 19 2.12 26.93 20.12
CA LEU A 19 1.36 26.82 18.87
C LEU A 19 2.28 26.54 17.67
N GLY A 20 3.41 27.25 17.57
CA GLY A 20 4.41 27.00 16.54
C GLY A 20 4.99 25.58 16.62
N LEU A 21 5.30 25.11 17.83
CA LEU A 21 5.75 23.74 18.07
C LEU A 21 4.70 22.73 17.62
N VAL A 22 3.41 22.89 17.97
CA VAL A 22 2.34 21.98 17.54
C VAL A 22 2.24 21.91 16.01
N LEU A 23 2.44 23.01 15.30
CA LEU A 23 2.40 23.05 13.84
C LEU A 23 3.62 22.40 13.17
N ILE A 24 4.80 22.49 13.79
CA ILE A 24 6.07 22.00 13.22
C ILE A 24 6.38 20.56 13.67
N THR A 25 5.85 20.13 14.81
CA THR A 25 6.07 18.79 15.39
C THR A 25 5.72 17.64 14.43
N PRO A 26 4.64 17.68 13.63
CA PRO A 26 4.39 16.65 12.62
C PRO A 26 5.58 16.48 11.65
N GLY A 27 6.11 17.59 11.12
CA GLY A 27 7.26 17.58 10.22
C GLY A 27 8.54 17.06 10.86
N LEU A 28 8.80 17.39 12.13
CA LEU A 28 9.97 16.91 12.89
C LEU A 28 9.90 15.42 13.23
N LEU A 29 8.68 14.89 13.39
CA LEU A 29 8.43 13.46 13.62
C LEU A 29 8.35 12.66 12.32
N GLY A 30 8.63 13.28 11.16
CA GLY A 30 8.53 12.63 9.85
C GLY A 30 7.09 12.28 9.45
N ARG A 31 6.09 12.92 10.08
CA ARG A 31 4.68 12.77 9.75
C ARG A 31 4.26 13.87 8.79
N SER A 32 3.86 13.50 7.58
CA SER A 32 3.29 14.45 6.61
C SER A 32 2.05 15.15 7.22
N PRO A 33 1.90 16.47 7.03
CA PRO A 33 0.71 17.22 7.43
C PRO A 33 -0.51 16.95 6.51
N GLU A 34 -0.35 16.15 5.46
CA GLU A 34 -1.44 15.71 4.62
C GLU A 34 -2.15 14.51 5.26
N LEU A 35 -3.45 14.71 5.56
CA LEU A 35 -4.32 13.78 6.27
C LEU A 35 -4.74 12.53 5.45
N ILE A 36 -3.99 12.19 4.40
CA ILE A 36 -4.20 11.00 3.57
C ILE A 36 -2.83 10.40 3.27
N ALA A 37 -2.39 9.43 4.08
CA ALA A 37 -1.33 8.55 3.62
C ALA A 37 -1.97 7.52 2.68
N TYR A 38 -1.59 7.53 1.41
CA TYR A 38 -2.07 6.54 0.46
C TYR A 38 -1.38 5.19 0.74
N PRO A 39 -2.14 4.09 0.82
CA PRO A 39 -1.53 2.77 0.96
C PRO A 39 -0.77 2.43 -0.33
N ILE A 40 0.32 1.66 -0.22
CA ILE A 40 1.17 1.27 -1.35
C ILE A 40 1.26 -0.25 -1.40
N LEU A 41 0.69 -0.85 -2.45
CA LEU A 41 0.84 -2.27 -2.75
C LEU A 41 2.25 -2.52 -3.28
N ILE A 42 2.94 -3.48 -2.67
CA ILE A 42 4.27 -3.92 -3.06
C ILE A 42 4.19 -5.39 -3.42
N VAL A 43 4.63 -5.75 -4.63
CA VAL A 43 4.67 -7.13 -5.07
C VAL A 43 6.08 -7.46 -5.55
N GLY A 44 6.66 -8.51 -4.99
CA GLY A 44 7.99 -8.98 -5.32
C GLY A 44 8.07 -10.49 -5.31
N LEU A 45 9.26 -11.01 -5.60
CA LEU A 45 9.55 -12.44 -5.58
C LEU A 45 10.75 -12.67 -4.66
N THR A 46 10.74 -13.77 -3.90
CA THR A 46 11.88 -14.16 -3.08
C THR A 46 13.10 -14.47 -3.95
N ARG A 47 14.32 -14.39 -3.39
CA ARG A 47 15.58 -14.57 -4.14
C ARG A 47 15.72 -15.95 -4.79
N ASP A 48 15.05 -16.95 -4.24
CA ASP A 48 14.99 -18.33 -4.74
C ASP A 48 13.85 -18.54 -5.74
N ASN A 49 13.11 -17.48 -6.10
CA ASN A 49 11.98 -17.46 -7.04
C ASN A 49 10.80 -18.37 -6.66
N SER A 50 10.78 -18.91 -5.44
CA SER A 50 9.78 -19.91 -5.02
C SER A 50 8.47 -19.28 -4.54
N THR A 51 8.53 -18.03 -4.08
CA THR A 51 7.46 -17.40 -3.31
C THR A 51 7.23 -15.97 -3.76
N LEU A 52 5.98 -15.68 -4.13
CA LEU A 52 5.47 -14.33 -4.37
C LEU A 52 5.25 -13.66 -3.02
N VAL A 53 5.84 -12.49 -2.86
CA VAL A 53 5.66 -11.64 -1.68
C VAL A 53 4.72 -10.52 -2.06
N VAL A 54 3.58 -10.45 -1.38
CA VAL A 54 2.62 -9.37 -1.51
C VAL A 54 2.59 -8.65 -0.17
N ASP A 55 2.99 -7.39 -0.17
CA ASP A 55 3.05 -6.56 1.03
C ASP A 55 2.30 -5.26 0.79
N VAL A 56 1.77 -4.64 1.85
CA VAL A 56 1.22 -3.29 1.76
C VAL A 56 1.94 -2.36 2.72
N GLY A 57 2.71 -1.45 2.13
CA GLY A 57 3.43 -0.39 2.82
C GLY A 57 2.73 0.96 2.67
N GLY A 58 3.45 2.04 3.01
CA GLY A 58 2.98 3.42 2.84
C GLY A 58 1.87 3.78 3.82
N GLY A 59 2.18 4.49 4.89
CA GLY A 59 1.17 5.00 5.82
C GLY A 59 0.46 3.95 6.69
N VAL A 60 0.31 2.69 6.27
CA VAL A 60 -0.49 1.66 6.97
C VAL A 60 -0.07 1.42 8.42
N GLY A 61 1.22 1.56 8.74
CA GLY A 61 1.70 1.47 10.13
C GLY A 61 1.44 2.72 10.99
N ALA A 62 1.20 3.87 10.36
CA ALA A 62 0.99 5.16 11.03
C ALA A 62 -0.45 5.69 10.93
N TYR A 63 -1.22 5.22 9.94
CA TYR A 63 -2.64 5.49 9.71
C TYR A 63 -3.46 4.29 10.18
N MET A 64 -4.37 4.53 11.11
CA MET A 64 -5.32 3.52 11.56
C MET A 64 -6.45 3.43 10.54
N TYR A 65 -6.36 2.48 9.61
CA TYR A 65 -7.50 2.05 8.79
C TYR A 65 -8.48 1.26 9.67
N GLU A 66 -9.78 1.46 9.43
CA GLU A 66 -10.85 0.71 10.11
C GLU A 66 -10.98 -0.69 9.54
N ASN A 67 -10.82 -0.82 8.22
CA ASN A 67 -10.76 -2.10 7.54
C ASN A 67 -9.58 -2.10 6.55
N ALA A 68 -8.86 -3.22 6.51
CA ALA A 68 -7.77 -3.44 5.59
C ALA A 68 -7.77 -4.92 5.22
N THR A 69 -8.10 -5.20 3.97
CA THR A 69 -8.25 -6.54 3.43
C THR A 69 -7.30 -6.69 2.25
N LEU A 70 -6.48 -7.74 2.32
CA LEU A 70 -5.64 -8.18 1.21
C LEU A 70 -6.01 -9.63 0.91
N GLU A 71 -6.39 -9.89 -0.33
CA GLU A 71 -6.83 -11.20 -0.79
C GLU A 71 -5.99 -11.60 -2.01
N VAL A 72 -5.45 -12.83 -1.97
CA VAL A 72 -4.73 -13.41 -3.11
C VAL A 72 -5.44 -14.67 -3.58
N LEU A 73 -5.90 -14.61 -4.82
CA LEU A 73 -6.56 -15.71 -5.51
C LEU A 73 -5.62 -16.28 -6.57
N ARG A 74 -5.48 -17.60 -6.61
CA ARG A 74 -4.81 -18.26 -7.74
C ARG A 74 -5.81 -18.54 -8.85
N LEU A 75 -5.44 -18.14 -10.06
CA LEU A 75 -6.25 -18.33 -11.26
C LEU A 75 -5.74 -19.54 -12.05
N ASP A 76 -6.66 -20.33 -12.58
CA ASP A 76 -6.36 -21.40 -13.53
C ASP A 76 -6.06 -20.85 -14.93
N ALA A 77 -5.63 -21.74 -15.83
CA ALA A 77 -5.37 -21.42 -17.25
C ALA A 77 -6.57 -20.79 -17.98
N ASN A 78 -7.79 -21.00 -17.49
CA ASN A 78 -9.02 -20.41 -18.04
C ASN A 78 -9.41 -19.08 -17.36
N GLY A 79 -8.59 -18.53 -16.47
CA GLY A 79 -8.90 -17.34 -15.67
C GLY A 79 -9.98 -17.58 -14.62
N THR A 80 -10.40 -18.82 -14.43
CA THR A 80 -11.35 -19.23 -13.39
C THR A 80 -10.64 -19.34 -12.06
N PHE A 81 -11.34 -18.92 -11.00
CA PHE A 81 -10.88 -19.04 -9.63
C PHE A 81 -10.66 -20.51 -9.27
N ASN A 82 -9.44 -20.84 -8.83
CA ASN A 82 -9.09 -22.18 -8.39
C ASN A 82 -9.11 -22.29 -6.86
N GLU A 83 -8.46 -21.36 -6.17
CA GLU A 83 -8.22 -21.45 -4.73
C GLU A 83 -7.98 -20.05 -4.10
N THR A 84 -8.60 -19.79 -2.95
CA THR A 84 -8.25 -18.63 -2.10
C THR A 84 -7.07 -19.06 -1.26
N ILE A 85 -5.89 -18.50 -1.54
CA ILE A 85 -4.67 -18.97 -0.90
C ILE A 85 -4.56 -18.39 0.51
N MET A 86 -4.81 -17.10 0.67
CA MET A 86 -4.76 -16.40 1.96
C MET A 86 -5.60 -15.12 1.91
N GLU A 87 -6.28 -14.85 3.02
CA GLU A 87 -6.96 -13.58 3.35
C GLU A 87 -6.39 -13.14 4.70
N ASN A 88 -5.91 -11.90 4.78
CA ASN A 88 -5.41 -11.35 6.04
C ASN A 88 -6.19 -10.09 6.39
N ASP A 89 -6.93 -10.17 7.49
CA ASP A 89 -7.54 -9.03 8.17
C ASP A 89 -6.65 -8.67 9.36
N THR A 90 -6.21 -7.41 9.42
CA THR A 90 -5.44 -6.72 10.49
C THR A 90 -3.89 -6.62 10.43
N TYR A 91 -3.43 -5.51 11.03
CA TYR A 91 -2.12 -4.84 11.05
C TYR A 91 -0.88 -5.71 10.79
N GLY A 92 -0.51 -5.82 9.51
CA GLY A 92 0.66 -6.54 9.03
C GLY A 92 0.32 -7.30 7.75
N MET A 93 -0.07 -6.58 6.69
CA MET A 93 -0.57 -7.18 5.46
C MET A 93 0.57 -7.62 4.54
N HIS A 94 1.32 -8.61 5.02
CA HIS A 94 2.33 -9.32 4.27
C HIS A 94 1.86 -10.75 4.03
N MET A 95 1.81 -11.17 2.77
CA MET A 95 1.47 -12.51 2.34
C MET A 95 2.59 -13.13 1.51
N ARG A 96 2.78 -14.44 1.73
CA ARG A 96 3.74 -15.27 1.01
C ARG A 96 2.98 -16.34 0.27
N VAL A 97 2.96 -16.27 -1.05
CA VAL A 97 2.20 -17.17 -1.90
C VAL A 97 3.16 -18.04 -2.71
N PRO A 98 3.09 -19.37 -2.60
CA PRO A 98 3.92 -20.25 -3.41
C PRO A 98 3.64 -20.06 -4.90
N VAL A 99 4.70 -19.99 -5.71
CA VAL A 99 4.60 -19.78 -7.17
C VAL A 99 4.51 -21.10 -7.95
N ASN A 100 4.74 -22.23 -7.29
CA ASN A 100 4.71 -23.55 -7.91
C ASN A 100 3.28 -24.10 -8.11
N PRO A 101 2.96 -24.66 -9.30
CA PRO A 101 3.80 -24.75 -10.50
C PRO A 101 3.84 -23.47 -11.37
N GLU A 102 4.97 -23.22 -12.08
CA GLU A 102 5.11 -22.16 -13.09
C GLU A 102 4.68 -22.65 -14.50
N PRO A 103 4.02 -21.83 -15.35
CA PRO A 103 3.60 -20.45 -15.09
C PRO A 103 2.38 -20.41 -14.15
N SER A 104 2.32 -19.39 -13.30
CA SER A 104 1.22 -19.16 -12.37
C SER A 104 0.62 -17.77 -12.53
N THR A 105 -0.68 -17.67 -12.34
CA THR A 105 -1.42 -16.40 -12.42
C THR A 105 -2.19 -16.19 -11.12
N PHE A 106 -2.12 -14.97 -10.60
CA PHE A 106 -2.74 -14.56 -9.35
C PHE A 106 -3.61 -13.33 -9.58
N SER A 107 -4.76 -13.26 -8.93
CA SER A 107 -5.54 -12.04 -8.78
C SER A 107 -5.31 -11.52 -7.36
N LEU A 108 -4.85 -10.28 -7.27
CA LEU A 108 -4.65 -9.55 -6.03
C LEU A 108 -5.79 -8.55 -5.90
N HIS A 109 -6.60 -8.70 -4.86
CA HIS A 109 -7.58 -7.71 -4.46
C HIS A 109 -7.08 -7.03 -3.18
N THR A 110 -7.07 -5.70 -3.18
CA THR A 110 -6.66 -4.93 -2.01
C THR A 110 -7.68 -3.84 -1.74
N LEU A 111 -8.19 -3.80 -0.50
CA LEU A 111 -9.17 -2.84 -0.04
C LEU A 111 -8.73 -2.23 1.30
N PHE A 112 -8.81 -0.91 1.39
CA PHE A 112 -8.60 -0.17 2.63
C PHE A 112 -9.74 0.81 2.87
N VAL A 113 -10.17 0.93 4.11
CA VAL A 113 -11.16 1.90 4.55
C VAL A 113 -10.57 2.72 5.70
N ASP A 114 -10.50 4.03 5.53
CA ASP A 114 -10.05 4.94 6.59
C ASP A 114 -11.19 5.30 7.57
N ARG A 115 -10.85 5.97 8.67
CA ARG A 115 -11.81 6.43 9.69
C ARG A 115 -12.77 7.52 9.23
N GLN A 116 -12.51 8.14 8.08
CA GLN A 116 -13.40 9.10 7.45
C GLN A 116 -14.34 8.41 6.46
N SER A 117 -14.28 7.07 6.40
CA SER A 117 -15.02 6.20 5.48
C SER A 117 -14.56 6.33 4.04
N ASN A 118 -13.40 6.92 3.76
CA ASN A 118 -12.81 6.88 2.42
C ASN A 118 -12.29 5.46 2.15
N TYR A 119 -12.55 4.94 0.94
CA TYR A 119 -12.06 3.63 0.54
C TYR A 119 -11.08 3.71 -0.63
N PHE A 120 -10.02 2.91 -0.51
CA PHE A 120 -8.96 2.74 -1.49
C PHE A 120 -8.98 1.30 -1.95
N GLU A 121 -9.07 1.09 -3.26
CA GLU A 121 -9.25 -0.25 -3.82
C GLU A 121 -8.47 -0.37 -5.12
N THR A 122 -7.84 -1.52 -5.32
CA THR A 122 -7.25 -1.87 -6.60
C THR A 122 -7.30 -3.38 -6.80
N ASN A 123 -7.50 -3.77 -8.06
CA ASN A 123 -7.44 -5.15 -8.50
C ASN A 123 -6.29 -5.30 -9.47
N VAL A 124 -5.42 -6.27 -9.23
CA VAL A 124 -4.24 -6.48 -10.07
C VAL A 124 -4.10 -7.97 -10.37
N THR A 125 -3.98 -8.29 -11.65
CA THR A 125 -3.59 -9.64 -12.06
C THR A 125 -2.09 -9.71 -12.22
N VAL A 126 -1.45 -10.66 -11.54
CA VAL A 126 -0.01 -10.90 -11.59
C VAL A 126 0.25 -12.25 -12.25
N ARG A 127 1.03 -12.24 -13.32
CA ARG A 127 1.49 -13.45 -14.00
C ARG A 127 2.97 -13.64 -13.73
N VAL A 128 3.32 -14.85 -13.30
CA VAL A 128 4.69 -15.25 -13.02
C VAL A 128 5.11 -16.30 -14.04
N PHE A 129 6.11 -15.98 -14.83
CA PHE A 129 6.62 -16.86 -15.89
C PHE A 129 8.09 -16.58 -16.21
N ARG A 130 8.69 -17.44 -17.02
CA ARG A 130 10.02 -17.22 -17.60
C ARG A 130 9.88 -16.67 -19.01
N ASP A 131 10.59 -15.59 -19.28
CA ASP A 131 10.72 -15.04 -20.63
C ASP A 131 11.62 -15.92 -21.51
N ASP A 132 11.77 -15.56 -22.78
CA ASP A 132 12.59 -16.28 -23.75
C ASP A 132 14.07 -16.39 -23.32
N ASP A 133 14.56 -15.46 -22.49
CA ASP A 133 15.91 -15.48 -21.89
C ASP A 133 16.01 -16.31 -20.59
N GLU A 134 15.01 -17.14 -20.28
CA GLU A 134 14.86 -17.90 -19.02
C GLU A 134 14.82 -17.05 -17.73
N ARG A 135 14.67 -15.73 -17.87
CA ARG A 135 14.57 -14.78 -16.76
C ARG A 135 13.16 -14.79 -16.18
N MET A 136 13.05 -14.77 -14.86
CA MET A 136 11.76 -14.63 -14.19
C MET A 136 11.16 -13.25 -14.45
N VAL A 137 9.88 -13.24 -14.81
CA VAL A 137 9.11 -12.03 -15.08
C VAL A 137 7.84 -12.05 -14.25
N LEU A 138 7.58 -10.92 -13.59
CA LEU A 138 6.29 -10.58 -13.02
C LEU A 138 5.60 -9.61 -13.97
N ALA A 139 4.47 -10.02 -14.53
CA ALA A 139 3.68 -9.18 -15.41
C ALA A 139 2.36 -8.79 -14.75
N PHE A 140 2.10 -7.49 -14.71
CA PHE A 140 0.99 -6.88 -14.00
C PHE A 140 -0.02 -6.32 -15.00
N ALA A 141 -1.29 -6.69 -14.81
CA ALA A 141 -2.41 -6.21 -15.60
C ALA A 141 -3.53 -5.71 -14.68
N PHE A 142 -4.09 -4.55 -15.02
CA PHE A 142 -5.17 -3.92 -14.28
C PHE A 142 -6.48 -4.11 -15.05
N PRO A 143 -7.47 -4.82 -14.49
CA PRO A 143 -8.77 -5.00 -15.12
C PRO A 143 -9.59 -3.70 -15.13
N ASP A 144 -9.40 -2.83 -14.13
CA ASP A 144 -10.12 -1.56 -14.04
C ASP A 144 -9.51 -0.51 -14.97
N PRO A 145 -10.28 0.06 -15.91
CA PRO A 145 -9.83 1.14 -16.78
C PRO A 145 -9.29 2.38 -16.04
N GLN A 146 -9.71 2.62 -14.79
CA GLN A 146 -9.23 3.73 -13.98
C GLN A 146 -7.81 3.49 -13.44
N ASP A 147 -7.43 2.22 -13.26
CA ASP A 147 -6.11 1.81 -12.76
C ASP A 147 -5.16 1.42 -13.90
N GLN A 148 -5.65 1.38 -15.15
CA GLN A 148 -4.86 0.98 -16.30
C GLN A 148 -3.68 1.93 -16.53
N THR A 149 -2.49 1.40 -16.29
CA THR A 149 -1.28 1.88 -16.95
C THR A 149 -1.32 1.46 -18.42
N PRO A 150 -0.74 2.23 -19.36
CA PRO A 150 -0.73 1.84 -20.78
C PRO A 150 0.05 0.53 -20.97
N GLY A 151 -0.66 -0.59 -21.12
CA GLY A 151 -0.09 -1.91 -21.37
C GLY A 151 0.19 -2.77 -20.12
N GLU A 152 0.82 -3.91 -20.34
CA GLU A 152 1.25 -4.84 -19.28
C GLU A 152 2.54 -4.32 -18.65
N THR A 153 2.54 -4.04 -17.35
CA THR A 153 3.76 -3.62 -16.64
C THR A 153 4.59 -4.85 -16.30
N ARG A 154 5.87 -4.89 -16.71
CA ARG A 154 6.76 -6.03 -16.43
C ARG A 154 7.84 -5.65 -15.44
N LYS A 155 8.14 -6.56 -14.51
CA LYS A 155 9.21 -6.45 -13.52
C LYS A 155 10.08 -7.70 -13.52
N TYR A 156 11.37 -7.49 -13.28
CA TYR A 156 12.40 -8.53 -13.28
C TYR A 156 12.98 -8.68 -11.87
N PRO A 157 12.38 -9.54 -11.03
CA PRO A 157 12.91 -9.80 -9.69
C PRO A 157 14.26 -10.52 -9.74
N PRO A 158 15.06 -10.47 -8.66
CA PRO A 158 14.82 -9.73 -7.41
C PRO A 158 15.28 -8.26 -7.46
N ALA A 159 15.74 -7.78 -8.63
CA ALA A 159 16.25 -6.42 -8.78
C ALA A 159 15.14 -5.36 -8.78
N GLU A 160 13.96 -5.73 -9.25
CA GLU A 160 12.81 -4.83 -9.35
C GLU A 160 11.58 -5.42 -8.68
N ASP A 161 11.06 -4.70 -7.68
CA ASP A 161 9.74 -4.94 -7.12
C ASP A 161 8.71 -4.04 -7.81
N PHE A 162 7.47 -4.51 -7.85
CA PHE A 162 6.34 -3.70 -8.23
C PHE A 162 5.86 -2.87 -7.05
N ARG A 163 5.53 -1.60 -7.30
CA ARG A 163 5.00 -0.67 -6.30
C ARG A 163 3.87 0.12 -6.92
N TRP A 164 2.71 0.10 -6.28
CA TRP A 164 1.52 0.79 -6.76
C TRP A 164 0.85 1.55 -5.62
N VAL A 165 0.66 2.85 -5.80
CA VAL A 165 -0.10 3.67 -4.84
C VAL A 165 -1.57 3.37 -5.05
N LEU A 166 -2.25 2.91 -4.01
CA LEU A 166 -3.68 2.59 -4.11
C LEU A 166 -4.48 3.88 -4.32
N PRO A 167 -5.28 3.95 -5.39
CA PRO A 167 -6.10 5.11 -5.67
C PRO A 167 -7.27 5.20 -4.71
N LEU A 168 -7.62 6.44 -4.35
CA LEU A 168 -8.86 6.74 -3.64
C LEU A 168 -10.03 6.50 -4.60
N ARG A 169 -10.95 5.61 -4.24
CA ARG A 169 -12.12 5.26 -5.08
C ARG A 169 -13.38 6.00 -4.69
N GLY A 170 -13.49 6.39 -3.42
CA GLY A 170 -14.60 7.21 -2.95
C GLY A 170 -14.77 7.12 -1.45
N ARG A 171 -16.01 7.33 -1.00
CA ARG A 171 -16.39 7.30 0.40
C ARG A 171 -17.57 6.36 0.61
N LEU A 172 -17.43 5.41 1.52
CA LEU A 172 -18.51 4.57 2.00
C LEU A 172 -19.50 5.47 2.78
N ALA A 173 -20.78 5.35 2.43
CA ALA A 173 -21.88 6.15 2.99
C ALA A 173 -22.37 5.61 4.33
#